data_AF-A0A7W1Q3T0-F1
#
_entry.id   AF-A0A7W1Q3T0-F1
#
_cell.length_a   1.000
_cell.length_b   1.000
_cell.length_c   1.000
_cell.angle_alpha   90.00
_cell.angle_beta   90.00
_cell.angle_gamma   90.00
#
_symmetry.space_group_name_H-M   'P 1'
#
loop_
_entity.id
_entity.type
_entity.pdbx_description
1 polymer ?
#
loop_
_entity_poly.entity_id
_entity_poly.type
_entity_poly.pdbx_seq_one_letter_code
_entity_poly.pdbx_strand_id
1 'polypeptide(L)'
;LSAEAVSRTVAGTALGPLRAAVDRAVEESALRPDTDRATVSLALWTTVHGWVSLQLRGFLPPGSAGRFEAAVRAVLDGSRPNPAG
;
A
#
# COMPACT_ATOMS: atom_id res chain seq x y z
N LEU A 1 4.17 17.55 -11.19
CA LEU A 1 3.19 16.75 -11.96
C LEU A 1 2.00 17.64 -12.28
N SER A 2 1.43 17.59 -13.48
CA SER A 2 0.24 18.41 -13.81
C SER A 2 -0.99 17.91 -13.05
N ALA A 3 -1.94 18.80 -12.76
CA ALA A 3 -3.21 18.45 -12.09
C ALA A 3 -3.98 17.34 -12.84
N GLU A 4 -3.88 17.33 -14.16
CA GLU A 4 -4.49 16.32 -15.03
C GLU A 4 -3.81 14.94 -14.92
N ALA A 5 -2.49 14.90 -14.76
CA ALA A 5 -1.75 13.67 -14.50
C ALA A 5 -2.08 13.11 -13.11
N VAL A 6 -2.25 13.98 -12.11
CA VAL A 6 -2.71 13.60 -10.76
C VAL A 6 -4.13 13.02 -10.82
N SER A 7 -5.05 13.69 -11.53
CA SER A 7 -6.43 13.24 -11.69
C SER A 7 -6.54 11.88 -12.40
N ARG A 8 -5.79 11.66 -13.50
CA ARG A 8 -5.71 10.35 -14.16
C ARG A 8 -5.12 9.26 -13.26
N THR A 9 -4.14 9.59 -12.44
CA THR A 9 -3.53 8.65 -11.49
C THR A 9 -4.54 8.23 -10.41
N VAL A 10 -5.37 9.14 -9.92
CA VAL A 10 -6.31 8.89 -8.82
C VAL A 10 -7.62 8.25 -9.29
N ALA A 11 -8.18 8.68 -10.41
CA ALA A 11 -9.52 8.24 -10.86
C ALA A 11 -9.51 7.05 -11.83
N GLY A 12 -8.35 6.71 -12.44
CA GLY A 12 -8.25 5.69 -13.50
C GLY A 12 -7.25 4.56 -13.25
N THR A 13 -6.60 4.49 -12.08
CA THR A 13 -5.60 3.46 -11.77
C THR A 13 -5.94 2.67 -10.51
N ALA A 14 -5.26 1.55 -10.29
CA ALA A 14 -5.36 0.73 -9.07
C ALA A 14 -5.10 1.50 -7.76
N LEU A 15 -4.54 2.72 -7.83
CA LEU A 15 -4.32 3.58 -6.67
C LEU A 15 -5.59 4.17 -6.09
N GLY A 16 -6.66 4.38 -6.87
CA GLY A 16 -7.92 4.95 -6.38
C GLY A 16 -8.56 4.08 -5.28
N PRO A 17 -8.80 2.78 -5.53
CA PRO A 17 -9.29 1.86 -4.51
C PRO A 17 -8.35 1.72 -3.30
N LEU A 18 -7.04 1.69 -3.53
CA LEU A 18 -6.04 1.66 -2.44
C LEU A 18 -6.11 2.92 -1.57
N ARG A 19 -6.34 4.07 -2.19
CA ARG A 19 -6.48 5.34 -1.47
C ARG A 19 -7.71 5.33 -0.59
N ALA A 20 -8.86 4.92 -1.12
CA ALA A 20 -10.08 4.77 -0.33
C ALA A 20 -9.92 3.79 0.85
N ALA A 21 -9.16 2.70 0.66
CA ALA A 21 -8.87 1.75 1.74
C ALA A 21 -7.98 2.35 2.84
N VAL A 22 -6.95 3.10 2.45
CA VAL A 22 -6.07 3.80 3.42
C VAL A 22 -6.83 4.90 4.15
N ASP A 23 -7.69 5.64 3.47
CA ASP A 23 -8.54 6.68 4.08
C ASP A 23 -9.43 6.06 5.15
N ARG A 24 -10.13 4.96 4.84
CA ARG A 24 -10.93 4.19 5.80
C ARG A 24 -10.10 3.68 6.98
N ALA A 25 -8.91 3.15 6.73
CA ALA A 25 -8.06 2.62 7.79
C ALA A 25 -7.60 3.72 8.78
N VAL A 26 -7.43 4.96 8.31
CA VAL A 26 -7.16 6.10 9.19
C VAL A 26 -8.42 6.50 9.96
N GLU A 27 -9.57 6.56 9.30
CA GLU A 27 -10.87 6.88 9.94
C GLU A 27 -11.23 5.88 11.04
N GLU A 28 -10.96 4.60 10.83
CA GLU A 28 -11.18 3.50 11.78
C GLU A 28 -10.06 3.38 12.83
N SER A 29 -9.08 4.29 12.85
CA SER A 29 -7.93 4.28 13.76
C SER A 29 -7.05 3.01 13.65
N ALA A 30 -7.12 2.28 12.54
CA ALA A 30 -6.22 1.16 12.23
C ALA A 30 -4.84 1.66 11.78
N LEU A 31 -4.76 2.89 11.27
CA LEU A 31 -3.54 3.65 10.99
C LEU A 31 -3.55 4.96 11.78
N ARG A 32 -2.37 5.55 12.02
CA ARG A 32 -2.28 6.84 12.73
C ARG A 32 -2.99 7.96 11.95
N PRO A 33 -3.59 8.94 12.66
CA PRO A 33 -4.27 10.07 12.02
C PRO A 33 -3.34 10.97 11.20
N ASP A 34 -2.06 11.04 11.55
CA ASP A 34 -1.02 11.81 10.86
C ASP A 34 -0.40 11.07 9.66
N THR A 35 -0.90 9.88 9.34
CA THR A 35 -0.40 9.09 8.20
C THR A 35 -0.54 9.88 6.90
N ASP A 36 0.57 10.00 6.16
CA ASP A 36 0.53 10.42 4.77
C ASP A 36 -0.08 9.31 3.92
N ARG A 37 -1.39 9.42 3.74
CA ARG A 37 -2.21 8.50 2.96
C ARG A 37 -1.67 8.30 1.54
N ALA A 38 -1.03 9.30 0.92
CA ALA A 38 -0.59 9.18 -0.47
C ALA A 38 0.65 8.30 -0.56
N THR A 39 1.59 8.54 0.35
CA THR A 39 2.79 7.71 0.52
C THR A 39 2.41 6.27 0.85
N VAL A 40 1.47 6.04 1.77
CA VAL A 40 1.04 4.67 2.13
C VAL A 40 0.37 3.95 0.95
N SER A 41 -0.57 4.60 0.26
CA SER A 41 -1.21 4.00 -0.92
C SER A 41 -0.20 3.65 -2.02
N LEU A 42 0.79 4.52 -2.25
CA LEU A 42 1.86 4.27 -3.20
C LEU A 42 2.76 3.11 -2.76
N ALA A 43 3.15 3.06 -1.48
CA ALA A 43 3.98 1.97 -0.94
C ALA A 43 3.28 0.61 -1.02
N LEU A 44 1.98 0.56 -0.76
CA LEU A 44 1.19 -0.65 -0.96
C LEU A 44 1.19 -1.08 -2.43
N TRP A 45 0.91 -0.14 -3.35
CA TRP A 45 0.90 -0.42 -4.78
C TRP A 45 2.25 -0.93 -5.30
N THR A 46 3.35 -0.28 -4.94
CA THR A 46 4.70 -0.69 -5.36
C THR A 46 5.06 -2.07 -4.81
N THR A 47 4.62 -2.40 -3.59
CA THR A 47 4.83 -3.71 -2.97
C THR A 47 4.08 -4.81 -3.72
N VAL A 48 2.78 -4.62 -3.99
CA VAL A 48 1.99 -5.59 -4.78
C VAL A 48 2.54 -5.73 -6.19
N HIS A 49 2.80 -4.62 -6.87
CA HIS A 49 3.30 -4.63 -8.23
C HIS A 49 4.69 -5.28 -8.33
N GLY A 50 5.58 -4.99 -7.38
CA GLY A 50 6.91 -5.61 -7.28
C GLY A 50 6.81 -7.11 -7.03
N TRP A 51 5.96 -7.54 -6.11
CA TRP A 51 5.72 -8.96 -5.84
C TRP A 51 5.24 -9.71 -7.08
N VAL A 52 4.18 -9.22 -7.73
CA VAL A 52 3.63 -9.83 -8.95
C VAL A 52 4.67 -9.83 -10.08
N SER A 53 5.44 -8.75 -10.21
CA SER A 53 6.52 -8.66 -11.21
C SER A 53 7.62 -9.71 -11.01
N LEU A 54 7.96 -10.04 -9.76
CA LEU A 54 8.90 -11.11 -9.43
C LEU A 54 8.28 -12.49 -9.68
N GLN A 55 7.01 -12.67 -9.30
CA GLN A 55 6.29 -13.92 -9.50
C GLN A 55 6.19 -14.30 -10.98
N LEU A 56 5.74 -13.35 -11.82
CA LEU A 56 5.57 -13.57 -13.27
C LEU A 56 6.90 -13.88 -13.98
N ARG A 57 8.03 -13.43 -13.43
CA ARG A 57 9.37 -13.69 -13.96
C ARG A 57 10.03 -14.93 -13.36
N GLY A 58 9.39 -15.61 -12.40
CA GLY A 58 9.98 -16.76 -11.71
C GLY A 58 11.14 -16.40 -10.78
N PHE A 59 11.20 -15.16 -10.29
CA PHE A 59 12.27 -14.68 -9.41
C PHE A 59 11.94 -14.73 -7.91
N LEU A 60 10.75 -15.21 -7.54
CA LEU A 60 10.44 -15.42 -6.12
C LEU A 60 11.24 -16.61 -5.57
N PRO A 61 11.89 -16.47 -4.41
CA PRO A 61 12.54 -17.60 -3.75
C PRO A 61 11.54 -18.72 -3.40
N PRO A 62 11.98 -19.99 -3.29
CA PRO A 62 11.15 -21.07 -2.79
C PRO A 62 10.51 -20.74 -1.43
N GLY A 63 9.26 -21.18 -1.24
CA GLY A 63 8.50 -20.93 0.01
C GLY A 63 7.98 -19.50 0.18
N SER A 64 8.03 -18.66 -0.86
CA SER A 64 7.58 -17.25 -0.76
C SER A 64 6.07 -17.06 -0.84
N ALA A 65 5.28 -18.06 -1.28
CA ALA A 65 3.83 -17.92 -1.50
C ALA A 65 3.07 -17.37 -0.27
N GLY A 66 3.47 -17.72 0.95
CA GLY A 66 2.86 -17.21 2.19
C GLY A 66 3.44 -15.90 2.72
N ARG A 67 4.49 -15.35 2.10
CA ARG A 67 5.20 -14.16 2.61
C ARG A 67 4.61 -12.84 2.10
N PHE A 68 3.76 -12.87 1.07
CA PHE A 68 3.16 -11.67 0.51
C PHE A 68 2.38 -10.87 1.56
N GLU A 69 1.53 -11.54 2.33
CA GLU A 69 0.75 -10.90 3.39
C GLU A 69 1.66 -10.27 4.45
N ALA A 70 2.73 -10.97 4.84
CA ALA A 70 3.72 -10.44 5.77
C ALA A 70 4.43 -9.20 5.22
N ALA A 71 4.75 -9.17 3.92
CA ALA A 71 5.33 -8.00 3.26
C ALA A 71 4.37 -6.80 3.26
N VAL A 72 3.08 -7.02 2.96
CA VAL A 72 2.05 -5.97 3.02
C VAL A 72 1.89 -5.45 4.45
N ARG A 73 1.86 -6.34 5.45
CA ARG A 73 1.79 -5.94 6.87
C ARG A 73 3.01 -5.12 7.28
N ALA A 74 4.21 -5.53 6.88
CA ALA A 74 5.45 -4.81 7.18
C ALA A 74 5.46 -3.38 6.61
N VAL A 75 4.90 -3.19 5.42
CA VAL A 75 4.73 -1.84 4.83
C VAL A 75 3.83 -0.95 5.69
N LEU A 76 2.80 -1.54 6.29
CA LEU A 76 1.85 -0.80 7.13
C LEU A 76 2.35 -0.55 8.56
N ASP A 77 3.30 -1.35 9.06
CA ASP A 77 3.78 -1.28 10.45
C ASP A 77 4.30 0.12 10.82
N GLY A 78 4.97 0.80 9.88
CA GLY A 78 5.45 2.18 10.08
C GLY A 78 4.33 3.23 10.23
N SER A 79 3.09 2.88 9.92
CA SER A 79 1.90 3.74 9.99
C SER A 79 0.89 3.28 11.05
N ARG A 80 1.18 2.21 11.80
CA ARG A 80 0.29 1.73 12.86
C ARG A 80 0.26 2.68 14.07
N PRO A 81 -0.86 2.74 14.80
CA PRO A 81 -0.93 3.39 16.11
C PRO A 81 0.10 2.81 17.06
N ASN A 82 0.68 3.67 17.91
CA ASN A 82 1.51 3.19 19.01
C ASN A 82 0.58 2.52 20.03
N PRO A 83 0.83 1.27 20.46
CA PRO A 83 0.00 0.60 21.48
C PRO A 83 0.04 1.27 22.87
N ALA A 84 0.83 2.32 23.06
CA ALA A 84 1.00 3.05 24.32
C ALA A 84 0.42 4.48 24.32
N GLY A 85 -0.55 4.77 23.45
CA GLY A 85 -1.26 6.07 23.40
C GLY A 85 -2.61 6.02 24.10
#